data_AF-A0A950V8J9-F1
#
_entry.id   AF-A0A950V8J9-F1
#
_cell.length_a   1.000
_cell.length_b   1.000
_cell.length_c   1.000
_cell.angle_alpha   90.00
_cell.angle_beta   90.00
_cell.angle_gamma   90.00
#
_symmetry.space_group_name_H-M   'P 1'
#
loop_
_entity.id
_entity.type
_entity.pdbx_description
1 polymer ?
#
loop_
_entity_poly.entity_id
_entity_poly.type
_entity_poly.pdbx_seq_one_letter_code
_entity_poly.pdbx_strand_id
1 'polypeptide(L)'
;MEKQGRAAAGDPPVSILNRGWRRYVLEGETFDRKAYVFCCMDRLRSALRRRDLFVAPSIRYADARLGLLSGPAWDTARVSVCRSLGHSLSAEDTLSVLTKELDRTYRTVAANLSSNAGARVEQIDGKDELVVTGLDKIEDPPSLVKLRDAITARLPHVDLPEVLLEIAARTNFTSKFTHISERESRASDIGVSICANLVAEACNTGPEPLIRNDVPALRRSRLSWVNQNFIRNETLTEANACLVAEQNRIPLVHQWGGGEVASADGLRFVVPVRTFMPVPIRSTSVLSVV
;
A
#
# COMPACT_ATOMS: atom_id res chain seq x y z
N MET A 1 15.14 53.65 -18.84
CA MET A 1 13.71 53.51 -19.19
C MET A 1 13.54 52.05 -19.60
N GLU A 2 12.75 51.18 -19.00
CA GLU A 2 11.56 51.29 -18.16
C GLU A 2 11.68 50.34 -16.95
N LYS A 3 11.32 50.82 -15.75
CA LYS A 3 10.99 49.94 -14.63
C LYS A 3 9.56 49.47 -14.85
N GLN A 4 9.38 48.23 -15.29
CA GLN A 4 8.06 47.59 -15.29
C GLN A 4 7.51 47.58 -13.86
N GLY A 5 6.39 48.26 -13.69
CA GLY A 5 5.68 48.38 -12.42
C GLY A 5 5.32 47.00 -11.88
N ARG A 6 5.80 46.71 -10.68
CA ARG A 6 5.39 45.55 -9.89
C ARG A 6 3.92 45.78 -9.53
N ALA A 7 3.01 45.04 -10.16
CA ALA A 7 1.60 45.05 -9.77
C ALA A 7 1.50 44.83 -8.26
N ALA A 8 0.78 45.72 -7.56
CA ALA A 8 0.49 45.56 -6.15
C ALA A 8 -0.25 44.23 -5.98
N ALA A 9 0.44 43.24 -5.41
CA ALA A 9 -0.17 41.97 -5.07
C ALA A 9 -1.20 42.27 -3.98
N GLY A 10 -2.48 42.12 -4.28
CA GLY A 10 -3.54 42.15 -3.28
C GLY A 10 -3.27 41.12 -2.18
N ASP A 11 -3.96 41.27 -1.05
CA ASP A 11 -3.77 40.39 0.09
C ASP A 11 -3.90 38.91 -0.31
N PRO A 12 -2.97 38.04 0.13
CA PRO A 12 -2.97 36.64 -0.27
C PRO A 12 -4.22 35.92 0.26
N PRO A 13 -4.81 34.98 -0.52
CA PRO A 13 -6.03 34.31 -0.09
C PRO A 13 -5.78 33.50 1.18
N VAL A 14 -6.49 33.84 2.25
CA VAL A 14 -6.39 33.19 3.58
C VAL A 14 -7.29 31.95 3.73
N SER A 15 -8.15 31.68 2.75
CA SER A 15 -9.05 30.50 2.74
C SER A 15 -8.29 29.17 2.71
N ILE A 16 -7.05 29.18 2.20
CA ILE A 16 -6.16 28.02 2.14
C ILE A 16 -5.63 27.59 3.53
N LEU A 17 -5.74 28.46 4.54
CA LEU A 17 -5.19 28.25 5.88
C LEU A 17 -6.09 27.36 6.73
N ASN A 18 -5.61 26.16 7.06
CA ASN A 18 -6.23 25.34 8.10
C ASN A 18 -5.85 25.86 9.51
N ARG A 19 -6.52 25.34 10.55
CA ARG A 19 -6.28 25.77 11.94
C ARG A 19 -4.81 25.65 12.37
N GLY A 20 -4.08 24.66 11.86
CA GLY A 20 -2.68 24.44 12.18
C GLY A 20 -1.71 25.42 11.52
N TRP A 21 -2.01 25.90 10.30
CA TRP A 21 -1.18 26.88 9.58
C TRP A 21 -1.50 28.32 9.96
N ARG A 22 -2.72 28.63 10.42
CA ARG A 22 -3.10 29.99 10.83
C ARG A 22 -2.13 30.58 11.86
N ARG A 23 -1.71 29.81 12.86
CA ARG A 23 -0.75 30.27 13.89
C ARG A 23 0.65 30.60 13.36
N TYR A 24 1.03 30.06 12.21
CA TYR A 24 2.35 30.29 11.61
C TYR A 24 2.32 31.37 10.55
N VAL A 25 1.17 31.56 9.90
CA VAL A 25 0.99 32.54 8.82
C VAL A 25 0.50 33.87 9.35
N LEU A 26 -0.37 33.85 10.36
CA LEU A 26 -0.99 35.01 10.99
C LEU A 26 -0.53 35.06 12.44
N GLU A 27 0.44 35.92 12.73
CA GLU A 27 0.91 36.18 14.09
C GLU A 27 0.52 37.63 14.45
N GLY A 28 -0.63 37.77 15.12
CA GLY A 28 -1.22 39.09 15.39
C GLY A 28 -1.60 39.82 14.10
N GLU A 29 -1.07 41.03 13.91
CA GLU A 29 -1.22 41.83 12.68
C GLU A 29 -0.15 41.53 11.62
N THR A 30 0.77 40.61 11.90
CA THR A 30 1.89 40.30 10.99
C THR A 30 1.61 39.06 10.14
N PHE A 31 2.01 39.13 8.87
CA PHE A 31 1.85 38.07 7.88
C PHE A 31 3.21 37.46 7.52
N ASP A 32 3.45 36.20 7.86
CA ASP A 32 4.67 35.50 7.45
C ASP A 32 4.50 34.88 6.05
N ARG A 33 5.13 35.53 5.07
CA ARG A 33 5.16 35.08 3.68
C ARG A 33 5.86 33.73 3.49
N LYS A 34 6.90 33.40 4.27
CA LYS A 34 7.60 32.11 4.16
C LYS A 34 6.70 30.99 4.66
N ALA A 35 6.07 31.18 5.83
CA ALA A 35 5.10 30.24 6.36
C ALA A 35 3.92 30.04 5.38
N TYR A 36 3.46 31.12 4.74
CA TYR A 36 2.41 31.04 3.72
C TYR A 36 2.83 30.17 2.52
N VAL A 37 4.06 30.33 2.01
CA VAL A 37 4.58 29.51 0.91
C VAL A 37 4.62 28.03 1.31
N PHE A 38 5.10 27.70 2.52
CA PHE A 38 5.10 26.32 3.01
C PHE A 38 3.69 25.76 3.18
N CYS A 39 2.75 26.57 3.68
CA CYS A 39 1.33 26.20 3.72
C CYS A 39 0.82 25.86 2.32
N CYS A 40 1.06 26.71 1.32
CA CYS A 40 0.66 26.46 -0.07
C CYS A 40 1.25 25.16 -0.62
N MET A 41 2.54 24.88 -0.37
CA MET A 41 3.17 23.62 -0.79
C MET A 41 2.57 22.40 -0.09
N ASP A 42 2.33 22.48 1.21
CA ASP A 42 1.69 21.41 1.99
C ASP A 42 0.25 21.14 1.51
N ARG A 43 -0.51 22.20 1.22
CA ARG A 43 -1.87 22.09 0.67
C ARG A 43 -1.87 21.50 -0.74
N LEU A 44 -0.97 21.94 -1.61
CA LEU A 44 -0.79 21.36 -2.95
C LEU A 44 -0.44 19.87 -2.85
N ARG A 45 0.55 19.52 -2.02
CA ARG A 45 0.93 18.11 -1.79
C ARG A 45 -0.24 17.28 -1.28
N SER A 46 -1.01 17.80 -0.33
CA SER A 46 -2.16 17.12 0.24
C SER A 46 -3.27 16.92 -0.79
N ALA A 47 -3.58 17.94 -1.58
CA ALA A 47 -4.59 17.89 -2.64
C ALA A 47 -4.19 16.91 -3.76
N LEU A 48 -2.92 16.89 -4.17
CA LEU A 48 -2.40 15.90 -5.13
C LEU A 48 -2.51 14.47 -4.57
N ARG A 49 -2.23 14.27 -3.28
CA ARG A 49 -2.36 12.95 -2.64
C ARG A 49 -3.82 12.50 -2.51
N ARG A 50 -4.74 13.43 -2.24
CA ARG A 50 -6.19 13.18 -2.15
C ARG A 50 -6.88 13.07 -3.51
N ARG A 51 -6.18 13.41 -4.59
CA ARG A 51 -6.74 13.52 -5.95
C ARG A 51 -7.80 14.60 -6.09
N ASP A 52 -7.63 15.69 -5.35
CA ASP A 52 -8.46 16.91 -5.50
C ASP A 52 -7.89 17.84 -6.58
N LEU A 53 -6.56 17.76 -6.81
CA LEU A 53 -5.86 18.48 -7.87
C LEU A 53 -5.22 17.49 -8.84
N PHE A 54 -5.21 17.88 -10.10
CA PHE A 54 -4.66 17.09 -11.20
C PHE A 54 -3.66 17.92 -11.98
N VAL A 55 -2.62 17.26 -12.51
CA VAL A 55 -1.54 17.91 -13.26
C VAL A 55 -1.49 17.32 -14.65
N ALA A 56 -1.72 18.13 -15.67
CA ALA A 56 -1.49 17.73 -17.06
C ALA A 56 -0.07 18.16 -17.51
N PRO A 57 0.68 17.32 -18.25
CA PRO A 57 0.34 15.98 -18.76
C PRO A 57 0.85 14.82 -17.85
N SER A 58 0.76 14.94 -16.53
CA SER A 58 1.25 13.89 -15.62
C SER A 58 0.39 12.64 -15.71
N ILE A 59 1.01 11.45 -15.81
CA ILE A 59 0.32 10.16 -15.64
C ILE A 59 0.05 9.89 -14.15
N ARG A 60 1.02 10.20 -13.28
CA ARG A 60 0.95 9.91 -11.83
C ARG A 60 -0.12 10.74 -11.10
N TYR A 61 -0.29 11.99 -11.52
CA TYR A 61 -1.25 12.93 -10.94
C TYR A 61 -2.34 13.34 -11.96
N ALA A 62 -2.65 12.45 -12.92
CA ALA A 62 -3.72 12.66 -13.90
C ALA A 62 -5.10 12.65 -13.24
N ASP A 63 -6.07 13.30 -13.88
CA ASP A 63 -7.48 13.09 -13.55
C ASP A 63 -7.94 11.71 -14.02
N ALA A 64 -8.17 10.80 -13.07
CA ALA A 64 -8.60 9.44 -13.34
C ALA A 64 -9.97 9.39 -14.04
N ARG A 65 -10.78 10.45 -13.94
CA ARG A 65 -12.12 10.51 -14.56
C ARG A 65 -12.05 10.65 -16.08
N LEU A 66 -10.94 11.14 -16.62
CA LEU A 66 -10.75 11.25 -18.07
C LEU A 66 -10.78 9.89 -18.78
N GLY A 67 -10.45 8.80 -18.07
CA GLY A 67 -10.51 7.44 -18.60
C GLY A 67 -11.88 6.77 -18.47
N LEU A 68 -12.88 7.44 -17.87
CA LEU A 68 -14.21 6.85 -17.68
C LEU A 68 -15.01 6.93 -18.98
N LEU A 69 -15.77 5.87 -19.27
CA LEU A 69 -16.76 5.89 -20.33
C LEU A 69 -17.84 6.92 -19.99
N SER A 70 -18.23 7.73 -20.98
CA SER A 70 -19.28 8.74 -20.81
C SER A 70 -20.13 8.83 -22.07
N GLY A 71 -21.37 9.29 -21.92
CA GLY A 71 -22.32 9.46 -23.03
C GLY A 71 -22.53 8.17 -23.83
N PRO A 72 -22.51 8.23 -25.18
CA PRO A 72 -22.85 7.08 -26.02
C PRO A 72 -21.96 5.84 -25.81
N ALA A 73 -20.68 6.05 -25.47
CA ALA A 73 -19.74 4.96 -25.20
C ALA A 73 -20.12 4.19 -23.93
N TRP A 74 -20.59 4.91 -22.89
CA TRP A 74 -21.13 4.27 -21.69
C TRP A 74 -22.45 3.57 -21.99
N ASP A 75 -23.37 4.22 -22.71
CA ASP A 75 -24.69 3.65 -23.02
C ASP A 75 -24.58 2.31 -23.77
N THR A 76 -23.60 2.21 -24.67
CA THR A 76 -23.31 0.97 -25.41
C THR A 76 -22.72 -0.11 -24.50
N ALA A 77 -21.82 0.24 -23.58
CA ALA A 77 -21.14 -0.72 -22.71
C ALA A 77 -21.96 -1.12 -21.46
N ARG A 78 -22.90 -0.27 -21.03
CA ARG A 78 -23.61 -0.34 -19.74
C ARG A 78 -24.20 -1.73 -19.46
N VAL A 79 -24.88 -2.32 -20.44
CA VAL A 79 -25.54 -3.63 -20.25
C VAL A 79 -24.54 -4.74 -19.99
N SER A 80 -23.45 -4.78 -20.76
CA SER A 80 -22.40 -5.79 -20.61
C SER A 80 -21.65 -5.64 -19.28
N VAL A 81 -21.31 -4.41 -18.92
CA VAL A 81 -20.59 -4.09 -17.67
C VAL A 81 -21.43 -4.42 -16.45
N CYS A 82 -22.69 -3.94 -16.38
CA CYS A 82 -23.58 -4.25 -15.26
C CYS A 82 -23.79 -5.75 -15.10
N ARG A 83 -23.99 -6.50 -16.20
CA ARG A 83 -24.12 -7.96 -16.15
C ARG A 83 -22.87 -8.63 -15.61
N SER A 84 -21.70 -8.25 -16.11
CA SER A 84 -20.42 -8.85 -15.71
C SER A 84 -20.09 -8.60 -14.23
N LEU A 85 -20.53 -7.47 -13.68
CA LEU A 85 -20.36 -7.11 -12.29
C LEU A 85 -21.54 -7.54 -11.38
N GLY A 86 -22.57 -8.19 -11.94
CA GLY A 86 -23.76 -8.59 -11.19
C GLY A 86 -24.60 -7.41 -10.65
N HIS A 87 -24.52 -6.24 -11.29
CA HIS A 87 -25.26 -5.05 -10.92
C HIS A 87 -26.55 -4.87 -11.74
N SER A 88 -27.57 -4.23 -11.15
CA SER A 88 -28.75 -3.80 -11.89
C SER A 88 -28.38 -2.71 -12.91
N LEU A 89 -29.16 -2.63 -13.98
CA LEU A 89 -29.09 -1.48 -14.88
C LEU A 89 -29.63 -0.22 -14.20
N SER A 90 -30.61 -0.37 -13.31
CA SER A 90 -31.22 0.73 -12.56
C SER A 90 -30.40 1.03 -11.30
N ALA A 91 -29.95 2.28 -11.17
CA ALA A 91 -29.28 2.75 -9.95
C ALA A 91 -30.25 2.72 -8.77
N GLU A 92 -31.50 3.14 -9.01
CA GLU A 92 -32.58 3.19 -8.04
C GLU A 92 -32.88 1.81 -7.44
N ASP A 93 -32.87 0.75 -8.25
CA ASP A 93 -33.11 -0.62 -7.76
C ASP A 93 -32.00 -1.05 -6.80
N THR A 94 -30.73 -0.78 -7.17
CA THR A 94 -29.56 -1.11 -6.36
C THR A 94 -29.58 -0.31 -5.06
N LEU A 95 -29.86 0.99 -5.13
CA LEU A 95 -29.98 1.86 -3.96
C LEU A 95 -31.14 1.44 -3.05
N SER A 96 -32.27 1.01 -3.62
CA SER A 96 -33.43 0.54 -2.85
C SER A 96 -33.10 -0.73 -2.06
N VAL A 97 -32.39 -1.68 -2.67
CA VAL A 97 -31.92 -2.89 -1.98
C VAL A 97 -30.97 -2.53 -0.84
N LEU A 98 -29.92 -1.73 -1.11
CA LEU A 98 -28.95 -1.33 -0.10
C LEU A 98 -29.59 -0.53 1.04
N THR A 99 -30.54 0.36 0.72
CA THR A 99 -31.26 1.16 1.73
C THR A 99 -32.08 0.27 2.65
N LYS A 100 -32.80 -0.71 2.09
CA LYS A 100 -33.58 -1.68 2.88
C LYS A 100 -32.70 -2.57 3.72
N GLU A 101 -31.57 -3.03 3.18
CA GLU A 101 -30.60 -3.84 3.92
C GLU A 101 -29.99 -3.05 5.08
N LEU A 102 -29.61 -1.79 4.83
CA LEU A 102 -29.06 -0.90 5.85
C LEU A 102 -30.07 -0.63 6.96
N ASP A 103 -31.32 -0.24 6.62
CA ASP A 103 -32.39 0.00 7.59
C ASP A 103 -32.69 -1.26 8.41
N ARG A 104 -32.81 -2.42 7.74
CA ARG A 104 -33.03 -3.71 8.42
C ARG A 104 -31.88 -4.03 9.38
N THR A 105 -30.65 -3.82 8.96
CA THR A 105 -29.45 -4.08 9.76
C THR A 105 -29.43 -3.17 10.99
N TYR A 106 -29.67 -1.87 10.82
CA TYR A 106 -29.74 -0.93 11.95
C TYR A 106 -30.82 -1.30 12.96
N ARG A 107 -32.02 -1.63 12.49
CA ARG A 107 -33.12 -2.06 13.38
C ARG A 107 -32.78 -3.35 14.12
N THR A 108 -32.15 -4.30 13.42
CA THR A 108 -31.72 -5.57 14.02
C THR A 108 -30.64 -5.33 15.08
N VAL A 109 -29.65 -4.49 14.80
CA VAL A 109 -28.60 -4.12 15.77
C VAL A 109 -29.21 -3.41 16.96
N ALA A 110 -30.06 -2.39 16.75
CA ALA A 110 -30.70 -1.65 17.84
C ALA A 110 -31.57 -2.54 18.74
N ALA A 111 -32.33 -3.46 18.15
CA ALA A 111 -33.17 -4.40 18.89
C ALA A 111 -32.36 -5.43 19.71
N ASN A 112 -31.19 -5.82 19.21
CA ASN A 112 -30.35 -6.85 19.84
C ASN A 112 -29.25 -6.27 20.75
N LEU A 113 -28.97 -4.97 20.69
CA LEU A 113 -27.81 -4.37 21.37
C LEU A 113 -27.86 -4.56 22.89
N SER A 114 -29.04 -4.43 23.51
CA SER A 114 -29.20 -4.59 24.96
C SER A 114 -28.96 -6.02 25.46
N SER A 115 -29.10 -7.02 24.57
CA SER A 115 -28.91 -8.44 24.87
C SER A 115 -27.64 -9.04 24.24
N ASN A 116 -26.83 -8.23 23.55
CA ASN A 116 -25.63 -8.67 22.86
C ASN A 116 -24.41 -8.69 23.79
N ALA A 117 -23.89 -9.87 24.10
CA ALA A 117 -22.68 -10.02 24.92
C ALA A 117 -21.40 -9.50 24.22
N GLY A 118 -21.41 -9.44 22.89
CA GLY A 118 -20.29 -9.02 22.05
C GLY A 118 -20.24 -7.52 21.72
N ALA A 119 -21.28 -6.75 22.05
CA ALA A 119 -21.31 -5.31 21.76
C ALA A 119 -22.15 -4.56 22.80
N ARG A 120 -21.60 -3.47 23.34
CA ARG A 120 -22.27 -2.64 24.36
C ARG A 120 -21.88 -1.17 24.20
N VAL A 121 -22.70 -0.29 24.73
CA VAL A 121 -22.41 1.15 24.78
C VAL A 121 -21.98 1.49 26.20
N GLU A 122 -20.77 2.06 26.33
CA GLU A 122 -20.21 2.50 27.61
C GLU A 122 -19.93 4.00 27.57
N GLN A 123 -20.04 4.67 28.72
CA GLN A 123 -19.62 6.05 28.89
C GLN A 123 -18.12 6.11 29.18
N ILE A 124 -17.34 6.63 28.24
CA ILE A 124 -15.89 6.83 28.38
C ILE A 124 -15.63 8.34 28.23
N ASP A 125 -15.01 8.97 29.23
CA ASP A 125 -14.74 10.41 29.26
C ASP A 125 -15.97 11.31 28.97
N GLY A 126 -17.15 10.89 29.46
CA GLY A 126 -18.41 11.62 29.28
C GLY A 126 -19.05 11.47 27.90
N LYS A 127 -18.56 10.54 27.06
CA LYS A 127 -19.10 10.24 25.73
C LYS A 127 -19.53 8.79 25.64
N ASP A 128 -20.62 8.56 24.90
CA ASP A 128 -21.08 7.22 24.58
C ASP A 128 -20.16 6.61 23.50
N GLU A 129 -19.47 5.53 23.83
CA GLU A 129 -18.64 4.76 22.92
C GLU A 129 -19.19 3.34 22.74
N LEU A 130 -19.18 2.86 21.49
CA LEU A 130 -19.54 1.47 21.17
C LEU A 130 -18.31 0.58 21.42
N VAL A 131 -18.40 -0.28 22.42
CA VAL A 131 -17.38 -1.27 22.75
C VAL A 131 -17.79 -2.62 22.18
N VAL A 132 -17.01 -3.11 21.22
CA VAL A 132 -17.15 -4.46 20.65
C VAL A 132 -16.15 -5.38 21.34
N THR A 133 -16.66 -6.44 21.96
CA THR A 133 -15.83 -7.48 22.57
C THR A 133 -15.06 -8.20 21.46
N GLY A 134 -13.74 -8.34 21.64
CA GLY A 134 -12.93 -9.12 20.72
C GLY A 134 -13.42 -10.56 20.61
N LEU A 135 -13.20 -11.19 19.46
CA LEU A 135 -13.49 -12.61 19.31
C LEU A 135 -12.68 -13.41 20.33
N ASP A 136 -13.34 -14.40 20.96
CA ASP A 136 -12.63 -15.33 21.83
C ASP A 136 -11.52 -16.01 21.03
N LYS A 137 -10.32 -15.99 21.61
CA LYS A 137 -9.20 -16.72 21.05
C LYS A 137 -9.55 -18.21 21.12
N ILE A 138 -9.51 -18.88 19.97
CA ILE A 138 -9.56 -20.35 19.96
C ILE A 138 -8.31 -20.83 20.70
N GLU A 139 -8.50 -21.54 21.81
CA GLU A 139 -7.38 -22.08 22.57
C GLU A 139 -6.62 -23.10 21.73
N ASP A 140 -5.30 -22.92 21.66
CA ASP A 140 -4.41 -23.83 20.94
C ASP A 140 -4.35 -25.16 21.72
N PRO A 141 -4.67 -26.31 21.10
CA PRO A 141 -4.57 -27.58 21.80
C PRO A 141 -3.11 -27.87 22.20
N PRO A 142 -2.84 -28.57 23.32
CA PRO A 142 -1.47 -28.83 23.77
C PRO A 142 -0.60 -29.56 22.72
N SER A 143 -1.21 -30.36 21.85
CA SER A 143 -0.54 -31.01 20.72
C SER A 143 -0.02 -30.00 19.68
N LEU A 144 -0.81 -28.97 19.36
CA LEU A 144 -0.41 -27.91 18.43
C LEU A 144 0.74 -27.09 18.98
N VAL A 145 0.69 -26.73 20.27
CA VAL A 145 1.77 -25.98 20.93
C VAL A 145 3.07 -26.79 20.88
N LYS A 146 3.04 -28.07 21.26
CA LYS A 146 4.21 -28.97 21.19
C LYS A 146 4.76 -29.10 19.77
N LEU A 147 3.89 -29.22 18.76
CA LEU A 147 4.29 -29.32 17.37
C LEU A 147 4.95 -28.02 16.89
N ARG A 148 4.36 -26.85 17.20
CA ARG A 148 4.90 -25.54 16.86
C ARG A 148 6.28 -25.36 17.45
N ASP A 149 6.45 -25.64 18.75
CA ASP A 149 7.74 -25.50 19.42
C ASP A 149 8.81 -26.42 18.80
N ALA A 150 8.42 -27.65 18.44
CA ALA A 150 9.30 -28.60 17.75
C ALA A 150 9.70 -28.12 16.34
N ILE A 151 8.80 -27.46 15.61
CA ILE A 151 9.10 -26.86 14.30
C ILE A 151 10.01 -25.65 14.48
N THR A 152 9.67 -24.72 15.39
CA THR A 152 10.45 -23.51 15.65
C THR A 152 11.87 -23.82 16.08
N ALA A 153 12.08 -24.84 16.92
CA ALA A 153 13.41 -25.29 17.33
C ALA A 153 14.28 -25.82 16.19
N ARG A 154 13.68 -26.19 15.04
CA ARG A 154 14.39 -26.67 13.84
C ARG A 154 14.52 -25.59 12.76
N LEU A 155 13.79 -24.49 12.88
CA LEU A 155 13.88 -23.38 11.92
C LEU A 155 15.18 -22.60 12.17
N PRO A 156 15.99 -22.36 11.14
CA PRO A 156 17.20 -21.56 11.30
C PRO A 156 16.85 -20.10 11.59
N HIS A 157 17.64 -19.46 12.46
CA HIS A 157 17.62 -18.01 12.63
C HIS A 157 18.47 -17.37 11.54
N VAL A 158 17.80 -16.81 10.52
CA VAL A 158 18.43 -16.16 9.37
C VAL A 158 17.73 -14.84 9.07
N ASP A 159 18.50 -13.85 8.64
CA ASP A 159 17.93 -12.55 8.29
C ASP A 159 17.19 -12.62 6.94
N LEU A 160 16.13 -11.84 6.78
CA LEU A 160 15.32 -11.84 5.54
C LEU A 160 16.15 -11.59 4.25
N PRO A 161 17.12 -10.66 4.21
CA PRO A 161 17.99 -10.50 3.05
C PRO A 161 18.83 -11.75 2.74
N GLU A 162 19.28 -12.48 3.77
CA GLU A 162 20.07 -13.71 3.59
C GLU A 162 19.21 -14.81 2.96
N VAL A 163 17.97 -14.97 3.44
CA VAL A 163 17.00 -15.89 2.82
C VAL A 163 16.79 -15.53 1.35
N LEU A 164 16.63 -14.25 1.03
CA LEU A 164 16.40 -13.82 -0.35
C LEU A 164 17.62 -14.07 -1.25
N LEU A 165 18.84 -13.86 -0.75
CA LEU A 165 20.09 -14.18 -1.46
C LEU A 165 20.25 -15.68 -1.67
N GLU A 166 19.91 -16.51 -0.68
CA GLU A 166 19.94 -17.96 -0.80
C GLU A 166 18.95 -18.45 -1.86
N ILE A 167 17.73 -17.92 -1.87
CA ILE A 167 16.73 -18.24 -2.91
C ILE A 167 17.19 -17.73 -4.28
N ALA A 168 17.85 -16.57 -4.36
CA ALA A 168 18.45 -16.09 -5.60
C ALA A 168 19.52 -17.06 -6.13
N ALA A 169 20.38 -17.59 -5.25
CA ALA A 169 21.39 -18.58 -5.63
C ALA A 169 20.77 -19.90 -6.10
N ARG A 170 19.71 -20.37 -5.45
CA ARG A 170 19.04 -21.65 -5.78
C ARG A 170 18.23 -21.61 -7.07
N THR A 171 17.51 -20.51 -7.29
CA THR A 171 16.51 -20.40 -8.37
C THR A 171 16.99 -19.57 -9.55
N ASN A 172 18.06 -18.78 -9.35
CA ASN A 172 18.54 -17.79 -10.30
C ASN A 172 17.46 -16.79 -10.76
N PHE A 173 16.42 -16.54 -9.94
CA PHE A 173 15.32 -15.64 -10.31
C PHE A 173 15.81 -14.21 -10.62
N THR A 174 16.93 -13.79 -10.01
CA THR A 174 17.54 -12.47 -10.25
C THR A 174 17.96 -12.27 -11.70
N SER A 175 18.18 -13.35 -12.46
CA SER A 175 18.47 -13.28 -13.90
C SER A 175 17.31 -12.74 -14.75
N LYS A 176 16.07 -12.80 -14.24
CA LYS A 176 14.88 -12.27 -14.91
C LYS A 176 14.79 -10.75 -14.88
N PHE A 177 15.56 -10.11 -13.99
CA PHE A 177 15.68 -8.66 -13.96
C PHE A 177 16.69 -8.24 -15.02
N THR A 178 16.19 -7.97 -16.22
CA THR A 178 16.99 -7.47 -17.34
C THR A 178 17.06 -5.95 -17.33
N HIS A 179 18.16 -5.38 -17.85
CA HIS A 179 18.28 -3.93 -18.00
C HIS A 179 17.24 -3.40 -18.99
N ILE A 180 16.70 -2.19 -18.79
CA ILE A 180 15.67 -1.58 -19.66
C ILE A 180 16.08 -1.48 -21.14
N SER A 181 17.37 -1.38 -21.41
CA SER A 181 17.93 -1.35 -22.77
C SER A 181 18.32 -2.73 -23.31
N GLU A 182 18.01 -3.82 -22.59
CA GLU A 182 18.30 -5.23 -22.92
C GLU A 182 19.79 -5.58 -23.18
N ARG A 183 20.69 -4.62 -22.98
CA ARG A 183 22.14 -4.85 -23.01
C ARG A 183 22.60 -5.48 -21.71
N GLU A 184 23.53 -6.41 -21.80
CA GLU A 184 24.23 -6.93 -20.63
C GLU A 184 24.89 -5.80 -19.87
N SER A 185 24.54 -5.69 -18.58
CA SER A 185 25.17 -4.74 -17.70
C SER A 185 26.56 -5.25 -17.33
N ARG A 186 27.57 -4.41 -17.51
CA ARG A 186 28.97 -4.71 -17.15
C ARG A 186 29.24 -4.67 -15.64
N ALA A 187 28.23 -4.39 -14.83
CA ALA A 187 28.42 -4.19 -13.41
C ALA A 187 28.31 -5.53 -12.67
N SER A 188 29.24 -5.81 -11.75
CA SER A 188 29.19 -7.03 -10.94
C SER A 188 28.06 -6.99 -9.91
N ASP A 189 27.70 -8.16 -9.39
CA ASP A 189 26.84 -8.33 -8.20
C ASP A 189 25.48 -7.61 -8.31
N ILE A 190 24.91 -7.58 -9.52
CA ILE A 190 23.59 -7.00 -9.77
C ILE A 190 22.52 -7.72 -8.94
N GLY A 191 22.63 -9.05 -8.79
CA GLY A 191 21.72 -9.85 -7.97
C GLY A 191 21.61 -9.33 -6.53
N VAL A 192 22.74 -8.96 -5.91
CA VAL A 192 22.76 -8.39 -4.55
C VAL A 192 22.01 -7.05 -4.51
N SER A 193 22.22 -6.21 -5.53
CA SER A 193 21.53 -4.92 -5.64
C SER A 193 20.02 -5.08 -5.87
N ILE A 194 19.61 -6.10 -6.63
CA ILE A 194 18.21 -6.45 -6.86
C ILE A 194 17.58 -6.92 -5.54
N CYS A 195 18.19 -7.89 -4.85
CA CYS A 195 17.69 -8.40 -3.58
C CYS A 195 17.54 -7.28 -2.55
N ALA A 196 18.51 -6.37 -2.46
CA ALA A 196 18.41 -5.21 -1.58
C ALA A 196 17.21 -4.30 -1.93
N ASN A 197 17.01 -3.97 -3.21
CA ASN A 197 15.85 -3.17 -3.62
C ASN A 197 14.53 -3.90 -3.35
N LEU A 198 14.45 -5.21 -3.58
CA LEU A 198 13.24 -6.00 -3.30
C LEU A 198 12.90 -5.99 -1.81
N VAL A 199 13.88 -6.17 -0.92
CA VAL A 199 13.67 -6.07 0.54
C VAL A 199 13.23 -4.67 0.93
N ALA A 200 13.90 -3.63 0.41
CA ALA A 200 13.57 -2.23 0.72
C ALA A 200 12.11 -1.87 0.40
N GLU A 201 11.63 -2.29 -0.78
CA GLU A 201 10.27 -2.04 -1.24
C GLU A 201 9.26 -2.92 -0.50
N ALA A 202 9.53 -4.23 -0.37
CA ALA A 202 8.61 -5.18 0.28
C ALA A 202 8.41 -4.88 1.78
N CYS A 203 9.47 -4.47 2.48
CA CYS A 203 9.41 -4.14 3.90
C CYS A 203 9.04 -2.66 4.17
N ASN A 204 8.77 -1.87 3.13
CA ASN A 204 8.50 -0.42 3.23
C ASN A 204 9.56 0.36 4.03
N THR A 205 10.81 -0.11 4.04
CA THR A 205 11.91 0.51 4.80
C THR A 205 12.62 1.60 4.00
N GLY A 206 12.46 1.61 2.68
CA GLY A 206 13.34 2.36 1.80
C GLY A 206 14.76 1.75 1.75
N PRO A 207 15.64 2.28 0.90
CA PRO A 207 17.00 1.75 0.72
C PRO A 207 17.94 2.08 1.88
N GLU A 208 17.61 3.07 2.73
CA GLU A 208 18.50 3.59 3.78
C GLU A 208 19.13 2.52 4.68
N PRO A 209 18.38 1.52 5.20
CA PRO A 209 18.96 0.49 6.06
C PRO A 209 19.91 -0.48 5.33
N LEU A 210 19.85 -0.54 4.00
CA LEU A 210 20.61 -1.48 3.17
C LEU A 210 21.83 -0.82 2.51
N ILE A 211 22.00 0.50 2.67
CA ILE A 211 23.13 1.21 2.06
C ILE A 211 24.43 0.91 2.82
N ARG A 212 25.43 0.45 2.07
CA ARG A 212 26.79 0.18 2.56
C ARG A 212 27.79 0.83 1.61
N ASN A 213 28.57 1.79 2.09
CA ASN A 213 29.53 2.53 1.25
C ASN A 213 30.77 1.70 0.87
N ASP A 214 31.11 0.77 1.76
CA ASP A 214 32.17 -0.23 1.65
C ASP A 214 31.86 -1.32 0.61
N VAL A 215 30.58 -1.55 0.29
CA VAL A 215 30.15 -2.58 -0.67
C VAL A 215 29.62 -1.91 -1.96
N PRO A 216 30.32 -1.99 -3.11
CA PRO A 216 29.91 -1.33 -4.34
C PRO A 216 28.46 -1.63 -4.77
N ALA A 217 28.00 -2.88 -4.61
CA ALA A 217 26.65 -3.33 -4.93
C ALA A 217 25.55 -2.65 -4.08
N LEU A 218 25.89 -2.18 -2.88
CA LEU A 218 24.95 -1.62 -1.91
C LEU A 218 25.09 -0.11 -1.73
N ARG A 219 25.86 0.57 -2.60
CA ARG A 219 25.94 2.03 -2.58
C ARG A 219 24.60 2.64 -2.97
N ARG A 220 24.27 3.80 -2.41
CA ARG A 220 23.01 4.53 -2.72
C ARG A 220 22.80 4.72 -4.22
N SER A 221 23.83 5.19 -4.93
CA SER A 221 23.77 5.41 -6.39
C SER A 221 23.51 4.11 -7.14
N ARG A 222 24.11 3.01 -6.68
CA ARG A 222 23.94 1.68 -7.25
C ARG A 222 22.51 1.17 -7.07
N LEU A 223 21.99 1.22 -5.84
CA LEU A 223 20.61 0.79 -5.55
C LEU A 223 19.59 1.61 -6.33
N SER A 224 19.74 2.94 -6.35
CA SER A 224 18.88 3.83 -7.13
C SER A 224 18.90 3.52 -8.63
N TRP A 225 20.09 3.27 -9.18
CA TRP A 225 20.23 2.92 -10.60
C TRP A 225 19.60 1.56 -10.91
N VAL A 226 19.79 0.55 -10.06
CA VAL A 226 19.17 -0.76 -10.24
C VAL A 226 17.65 -0.67 -10.14
N ASN A 227 17.11 0.05 -9.15
CA ASN A 227 15.66 0.24 -9.02
C ASN A 227 15.05 0.83 -10.30
N GLN A 228 15.68 1.87 -10.86
CA GLN A 228 15.18 2.54 -12.07
C GLN A 228 15.31 1.70 -13.36
N ASN A 229 16.36 0.89 -13.48
CA ASN A 229 16.71 0.25 -14.75
C ASN A 229 16.40 -1.25 -14.80
N PHE A 230 16.11 -1.90 -13.67
CA PHE A 230 15.90 -3.35 -13.58
C PHE A 230 14.56 -3.72 -12.97
N ILE A 231 14.06 -2.98 -11.96
CA ILE A 231 12.81 -3.32 -11.28
C ILE A 231 11.63 -2.77 -12.09
N ARG A 232 10.95 -3.65 -12.82
CA ARG A 232 9.77 -3.33 -13.65
C ARG A 232 8.71 -4.41 -13.50
N ASN A 233 7.44 -4.09 -13.82
CA ASN A 233 6.34 -5.04 -13.70
C ASN A 233 6.57 -6.33 -14.49
N GLU A 234 7.15 -6.22 -15.68
CA GLU A 234 7.46 -7.36 -16.56
C GLU A 234 8.50 -8.27 -15.90
N THR A 235 9.62 -7.68 -15.43
CA THR A 235 10.69 -8.42 -14.75
C THR A 235 10.23 -9.05 -13.42
N LEU A 236 9.34 -8.37 -12.68
CA LEU A 236 8.73 -8.91 -11.46
C LEU A 236 7.83 -10.09 -11.77
N THR A 237 7.06 -10.02 -12.86
CA THR A 237 6.18 -11.10 -13.30
C THR A 237 7.00 -12.33 -13.70
N GLU A 238 8.06 -12.15 -14.49
CA GLU A 238 8.96 -13.24 -14.90
C GLU A 238 9.71 -13.86 -13.71
N ALA A 239 10.23 -13.02 -12.80
CA ALA A 239 10.86 -13.48 -11.57
C ALA A 239 9.88 -14.28 -10.69
N ASN A 240 8.64 -13.81 -10.54
CA ASN A 240 7.62 -14.49 -9.76
C ASN A 240 7.25 -15.84 -10.39
N ALA A 241 7.10 -15.91 -11.72
CA ALA A 241 6.86 -17.18 -12.41
C ALA A 241 7.99 -18.20 -12.15
N CYS A 242 9.25 -17.74 -12.11
CA CYS A 242 10.40 -18.57 -11.73
C CYS A 242 10.26 -19.12 -10.31
N LEU A 243 9.90 -18.27 -9.34
CA LEU A 243 9.75 -18.66 -7.93
C LEU A 243 8.57 -19.62 -7.73
N VAL A 244 7.43 -19.37 -8.36
CA VAL A 244 6.25 -20.25 -8.30
C VAL A 244 6.57 -21.61 -8.91
N ALA A 245 7.30 -21.67 -10.02
CA ALA A 245 7.72 -22.93 -10.63
C ALA A 245 8.62 -23.77 -9.69
N GLU A 246 9.53 -23.13 -8.95
CA GLU A 246 10.37 -23.81 -7.96
C GLU A 246 9.60 -24.23 -6.71
N GLN A 247 8.68 -23.38 -6.22
CA GLN A 247 7.78 -23.72 -5.12
C GLN A 247 6.92 -24.95 -5.44
N ASN A 248 6.40 -25.02 -6.67
CA ASN A 248 5.62 -26.16 -7.16
C ASN A 248 6.43 -27.46 -7.29
N ARG A 249 7.75 -27.46 -7.08
CA ARG A 249 8.53 -28.71 -6.99
C ARG A 249 8.56 -29.30 -5.59
N ILE A 250 8.12 -28.55 -4.58
CA ILE A 250 8.15 -28.98 -3.18
C ILE A 250 6.95 -29.92 -2.92
N PRO A 251 7.16 -31.20 -2.53
CA PRO A 251 6.05 -32.14 -2.34
C PRO A 251 5.01 -31.68 -1.31
N LEU A 252 5.46 -30.99 -0.26
CA LEU A 252 4.59 -30.47 0.79
C LEU A 252 3.59 -29.42 0.28
N VAL A 253 3.96 -28.62 -0.72
CA VAL A 253 3.09 -27.57 -1.28
C VAL A 253 1.83 -28.19 -1.89
N HIS A 254 1.95 -29.32 -2.57
CA HIS A 254 0.81 -30.06 -3.13
C HIS A 254 -0.13 -30.66 -2.07
N GLN A 255 0.32 -30.81 -0.83
CA GLN A 255 -0.54 -31.23 0.28
C GLN A 255 -1.31 -30.06 0.88
N TRP A 256 -0.82 -28.83 0.71
CA TRP A 256 -1.49 -27.63 1.20
C TRP A 256 -2.61 -27.17 0.27
N GLY A 257 -2.48 -27.40 -1.03
CA GLY A 257 -3.55 -27.22 -2.00
C GLY A 257 -3.05 -27.27 -3.45
N GLY A 258 -3.98 -27.02 -4.38
CA GLY A 258 -3.73 -27.09 -5.82
C GLY A 258 -3.30 -25.76 -6.45
N GLY A 259 -3.14 -24.71 -5.65
CA GLY A 259 -2.80 -23.38 -6.14
C GLY A 259 -3.96 -22.61 -6.80
N GLU A 260 -5.20 -23.06 -6.61
CA GLU A 260 -6.40 -22.43 -7.18
C GLU A 260 -6.97 -21.32 -6.28
N VAL A 261 -6.58 -21.29 -5.00
CA VAL A 261 -7.10 -20.35 -4.01
C VAL A 261 -5.93 -19.64 -3.33
N ALA A 262 -5.81 -18.34 -3.56
CA ALA A 262 -4.85 -17.50 -2.85
C ALA A 262 -5.56 -16.75 -1.72
N SER A 263 -5.09 -16.94 -0.48
CA SER A 263 -5.44 -16.06 0.63
C SER A 263 -4.36 -14.99 0.76
N ALA A 264 -4.69 -13.75 0.39
CA ALA A 264 -3.81 -12.60 0.53
C ALA A 264 -4.12 -11.89 1.85
N ASP A 265 -3.68 -12.46 2.98
CA ASP A 265 -3.64 -11.73 4.24
C ASP A 265 -2.21 -11.20 4.49
N GLY A 266 -2.11 -9.90 4.77
CA GLY A 266 -0.83 -9.24 5.00
C GLY A 266 -0.29 -9.60 6.37
N LEU A 267 0.61 -10.58 6.46
CA LEU A 267 1.34 -10.87 7.70
C LEU A 267 2.10 -9.62 8.17
N ARG A 268 1.65 -9.03 9.29
CA ARG A 268 2.39 -8.00 10.01
C ARG A 268 3.50 -8.66 10.81
N PHE A 269 4.74 -8.62 10.31
CA PHE A 269 5.90 -8.96 11.14
C PHE A 269 6.08 -7.89 12.21
N VAL A 270 6.25 -8.31 13.47
CA VAL A 270 6.65 -7.42 14.56
C VAL A 270 8.10 -7.00 14.31
N VAL A 271 8.30 -5.78 13.85
CA VAL A 271 9.64 -5.21 13.70
C VAL A 271 10.09 -4.73 15.10
N PRO A 272 11.26 -5.14 15.61
CA PRO A 272 11.73 -4.74 16.94
C PRO A 272 12.08 -3.24 17.07
N VAL A 273 12.04 -2.48 15.98
CA VAL A 273 12.28 -1.03 15.97
C VAL A 273 10.96 -0.29 15.76
N ARG A 274 10.62 0.63 16.68
CA ARG A 274 9.45 1.51 16.57
C ARG A 274 9.55 2.37 15.31
N THR A 275 8.83 2.00 14.24
CA THR A 275 8.67 2.85 13.06
C THR A 275 7.65 3.95 13.35
N PHE A 276 8.06 5.21 13.20
CA PHE A 276 7.28 6.40 13.61
C PHE A 276 6.09 6.75 12.70
N MET A 277 5.82 5.98 11.64
CA MET A 277 4.66 6.16 10.76
C MET A 277 4.15 4.83 10.18
N PRO A 278 2.94 4.36 10.54
CA PRO A 278 2.24 3.37 9.75
C PRO A 278 1.64 4.07 8.52
N VAL A 279 2.26 3.87 7.35
CA VAL A 279 1.66 4.25 6.06
C VAL A 279 0.66 3.15 5.67
N PRO A 280 -0.54 3.47 5.14
CA PRO A 280 -1.41 2.46 4.57
C PRO A 280 -0.70 1.82 3.38
N ILE A 281 -0.40 0.53 3.50
CA ILE A 281 0.34 -0.26 2.52
C ILE A 281 -0.48 -0.31 1.22
N ARG A 282 0.11 0.15 0.12
CA ARG A 282 -0.32 -0.28 -1.22
C ARG A 282 0.10 -1.73 -1.36
N SER A 283 -0.90 -2.61 -1.48
CA SER A 283 -0.75 -4.05 -1.66
C SER A 283 0.37 -4.36 -2.67
N THR A 284 1.48 -4.90 -2.16
CA THR A 284 2.37 -5.76 -2.94
C THR A 284 2.26 -7.12 -2.26
N SER A 285 1.32 -7.91 -2.75
CA SER A 285 0.98 -9.23 -2.24
C SER A 285 2.19 -10.16 -2.35
N VAL A 286 2.58 -10.80 -1.25
CA VAL A 286 3.26 -12.10 -1.34
C VAL A 286 2.15 -13.11 -1.54
N LEU A 287 2.00 -13.62 -2.76
CA LEU A 287 1.11 -14.74 -3.05
C LEU A 287 1.64 -15.97 -2.31
N SER A 288 1.03 -16.31 -1.17
CA SER A 288 0.99 -17.72 -0.77
C SER A 288 -0.20 -18.30 -1.53
N VAL A 289 0.11 -18.89 -2.69
CA VAL A 289 -0.87 -19.73 -3.38
C VAL A 289 -0.94 -21.02 -2.57
N VAL A 290 -2.14 -21.34 -2.07
CA VAL A 290 -2.43 -22.61 -1.40
C VAL A 290 -3.19 -23.47 -2.39
#